data_AF-A0A3B0QFQ2-F1
#
_entry.id   AF-A0A3B0QFQ2-F1
#
_cell.length_a   1.000
_cell.length_b   1.000
_cell.length_c   1.000
_cell.angle_alpha   90.00
_cell.angle_beta   90.00
_cell.angle_gamma   90.00
#
_symmetry.space_group_name_H-M   'P 1'
#
loop_
_entity.id
_entity.type
_entity.pdbx_description
1 polymer ?
#
loop_
_entity_poly.entity_id
_entity_poly.type
_entity_poly.pdbx_seq_one_letter_code
_entity_poly.pdbx_strand_id
1 'polypeptide(L)'
;MPSINSGDSHNRIGNRNAPNLTPAFSSREISTQKQNKILKVVSLSILGTLAVGTAVAGIALAVVLGSPVFAALAIASVLFAGIAILVHKQLTRNADGNWTQALDQNFRNLPTQTAEANFITTPGTRLSFYQNKKNPGVKLGIQEDITTGFSIKFSALPRSNTVRMVTSQSGMTFNALPPSSETVITANSNQSRAFFKELNSLGQHSNWNAAQYQGETSIKLPFAPTEVRSTTLSIKDNPNIPLSEKEKYPEFLGHVRGPKLEEFSGSDQEIMNGYYNRALFAYENCLNEAVNKDCSIVSVPLFSSVYEVNGRDVLPKGDQNYEWLLSCNDLCKKALVEAINNIALANPNSLKLLVLLQDPFAPLP
;
A
#
# COMPACT_ATOMS: atom_id res chain seq x y z
N MET A 1 29.22 -49.45 -20.27
CA MET A 1 28.97 -48.82 -18.95
C MET A 1 29.81 -47.57 -18.86
N PRO A 2 29.19 -46.39 -18.82
CA PRO A 2 29.30 -45.49 -17.66
C PRO A 2 27.92 -44.90 -17.29
N SER A 3 27.46 -45.09 -16.05
CA SER A 3 27.57 -44.19 -14.88
C SER A 3 26.61 -43.00 -14.92
N ILE A 4 25.48 -43.20 -14.25
CA ILE A 4 24.59 -42.15 -13.73
C ILE A 4 25.40 -41.27 -12.77
N ASN A 5 25.39 -39.96 -12.98
CA ASN A 5 25.65 -38.99 -11.92
C ASN A 5 24.48 -38.03 -11.85
N SER A 6 23.71 -38.20 -10.79
CA SER A 6 22.78 -37.23 -10.22
C SER A 6 23.58 -36.10 -9.59
N GLY A 7 23.13 -34.85 -9.74
CA GLY A 7 23.76 -33.73 -9.05
C GLY A 7 23.14 -32.38 -9.41
N ASP A 8 22.14 -31.99 -8.61
CA ASP A 8 21.80 -30.63 -8.18
C ASP A 8 21.93 -29.50 -9.20
N SER A 9 20.83 -29.23 -9.90
CA SER A 9 20.59 -27.95 -10.56
C SER A 9 20.16 -26.89 -9.53
N HIS A 10 21.08 -26.46 -8.67
CA HIS A 10 20.99 -25.11 -8.13
C HIS A 10 21.24 -24.12 -9.27
N ASN A 11 20.16 -23.59 -9.83
CA ASN A 11 20.22 -22.48 -10.77
C ASN A 11 20.81 -21.25 -10.06
N ARG A 12 22.14 -21.12 -10.18
CA ARG A 12 22.89 -19.89 -9.94
C ARG A 12 22.26 -18.79 -10.79
N ILE A 13 21.70 -17.80 -10.11
CA ILE A 13 21.28 -16.53 -10.71
C ILE A 13 22.47 -15.97 -11.49
N GLY A 14 22.32 -15.98 -12.81
CA GLY A 14 23.30 -15.46 -13.74
C GLY A 14 23.48 -13.97 -13.52
N ASN A 15 24.65 -13.62 -13.00
CA ASN A 15 25.16 -12.28 -12.85
C ASN A 15 25.34 -11.67 -14.26
N ARG A 16 24.31 -11.00 -14.78
CA ARG A 16 24.40 -10.15 -15.97
C ARG A 16 24.10 -8.72 -15.53
N ASN A 17 25.17 -7.94 -15.33
CA ASN A 17 25.23 -6.48 -15.35
C ASN A 17 23.90 -5.77 -15.04
N ALA A 18 23.41 -5.90 -13.81
CA ALA A 18 22.39 -5.00 -13.30
C ALA A 18 23.03 -3.61 -13.15
N PRO A 19 22.42 -2.53 -13.68
CA PRO A 19 22.88 -1.18 -13.35
C PRO A 19 22.90 -1.03 -11.83
N ASN A 20 23.94 -0.38 -11.31
CA ASN A 20 24.19 -0.21 -9.89
C ASN A 20 23.12 0.72 -9.29
N LEU A 21 21.91 0.19 -9.12
CA LEU A 21 20.80 0.79 -8.40
C LEU A 21 21.13 0.66 -6.92
N THR A 22 22.02 1.50 -6.40
CA THR A 22 22.01 1.73 -4.95
C THR A 22 20.61 2.26 -4.61
N PRO A 23 19.78 1.55 -3.84
CA PRO A 23 18.45 2.02 -3.55
C PRO A 23 18.60 3.30 -2.75
N ALA A 24 18.29 4.44 -3.37
CA ALA A 24 18.03 5.64 -2.61
C ALA A 24 16.90 5.28 -1.64
N PHE A 25 17.11 5.52 -0.35
CA PHE A 25 16.05 5.41 0.64
C PHE A 25 15.41 6.78 0.79
N SER A 26 14.09 6.85 0.94
CA SER A 26 13.44 8.12 1.28
C SER A 26 13.83 8.53 2.71
N SER A 27 13.78 9.83 3.02
CA SER A 27 14.08 10.33 4.37
C SER A 27 13.22 9.64 5.45
N ARG A 28 11.98 9.27 5.09
CA ARG A 28 11.04 8.56 5.95
C ARG A 28 11.41 7.08 6.15
N GLU A 29 11.94 6.43 5.13
CA GLU A 29 12.47 5.07 5.28
C GLU A 29 13.74 5.06 6.13
N ILE A 30 14.63 6.03 5.92
CA ILE A 30 15.85 6.18 6.72
C ILE A 30 15.48 6.43 8.18
N SER A 31 14.51 7.31 8.44
CA SER A 31 14.04 7.58 9.80
C SER A 31 13.36 6.36 10.41
N THR A 32 12.54 5.62 9.66
CA THR A 32 11.87 4.41 10.17
C THR A 32 12.86 3.28 10.42
N GLN A 33 13.86 3.08 9.56
CA GLN A 33 14.93 2.11 9.81
C GLN A 33 15.75 2.49 11.05
N LYS A 34 16.08 3.78 11.21
CA LYS A 34 16.77 4.29 12.41
C LYS A 34 15.89 4.12 13.65
N GLN A 35 14.61 4.48 13.59
CA GLN A 35 13.67 4.30 14.68
C GLN A 35 13.50 2.83 15.02
N ASN A 36 13.32 1.93 14.05
CA ASN A 36 13.23 0.50 14.31
C ASN A 36 14.50 -0.06 14.96
N LYS A 37 15.69 0.41 14.56
CA LYS A 37 16.95 0.07 15.24
C LYS A 37 16.99 0.59 16.67
N ILE A 38 16.68 1.88 16.87
CA ILE A 38 16.66 2.52 18.19
C ILE A 38 15.62 1.83 19.09
N LEU A 39 14.42 1.57 18.59
CA LEU A 39 13.30 1.00 19.31
C LEU A 39 13.56 -0.46 19.67
N LYS A 40 14.21 -1.23 18.79
CA LYS A 40 14.71 -2.58 19.14
C LYS A 40 15.69 -2.49 20.30
N VAL A 41 16.70 -1.63 20.20
CA VAL A 41 17.72 -1.43 21.25
C VAL A 41 17.08 -0.95 22.56
N VAL A 42 16.23 0.06 22.51
CA VAL A 42 15.54 0.62 23.69
C VAL A 42 14.59 -0.41 24.30
N SER A 43 13.82 -1.16 23.51
CA SER A 43 12.94 -2.20 24.04
C SER A 43 13.74 -3.31 24.72
N LEU A 44 14.84 -3.77 24.11
CA LEU A 44 15.76 -4.75 24.70
C LEU A 44 16.40 -4.21 25.99
N SER A 45 16.82 -2.95 26.01
CA SER A 45 17.39 -2.31 27.20
C SER A 45 16.36 -2.11 28.32
N ILE A 46 15.13 -1.72 27.99
CA ILE A 46 14.02 -1.58 28.96
C ILE A 46 13.65 -2.95 29.51
N LEU A 47 13.52 -3.98 28.66
CA LEU A 47 13.27 -5.37 29.08
C LEU A 47 14.39 -5.87 30.01
N GLY A 48 15.66 -5.63 29.67
CA GLY A 48 16.80 -6.00 30.50
C GLY A 48 16.84 -5.27 31.84
N THR A 49 16.61 -3.95 31.84
CA THR A 49 16.63 -3.12 33.06
C THR A 49 15.45 -3.47 33.97
N LEU A 50 14.26 -3.71 33.41
CA LEU A 50 13.08 -4.15 34.17
C LEU A 50 13.30 -5.55 34.75
N ALA A 51 13.86 -6.49 34.00
CA ALA A 51 14.15 -7.84 34.49
C ALA A 51 15.15 -7.83 35.65
N VAL A 52 16.25 -7.07 35.53
CA VAL A 52 17.26 -6.95 36.59
C VAL A 52 16.72 -6.16 37.79
N GLY A 53 16.07 -5.02 37.56
CA GLY A 53 15.54 -4.17 38.63
C GLY A 53 14.45 -4.86 39.45
N THR A 54 13.56 -5.62 38.79
CA THR A 54 12.50 -6.37 39.49
C THR A 54 13.03 -7.63 40.17
N ALA A 55 14.08 -8.28 39.64
CA ALA A 55 14.77 -9.36 40.33
C ALA A 55 15.46 -8.87 41.61
N VAL A 56 16.21 -7.76 41.55
CA VAL A 56 16.92 -7.20 42.71
C VAL A 56 15.94 -6.67 43.76
N ALA A 57 14.92 -5.92 43.34
CA ALA A 57 13.89 -5.43 44.26
C ALA A 57 13.07 -6.57 44.87
N GLY A 58 12.71 -7.59 44.08
CA GLY A 58 11.99 -8.76 44.53
C GLY A 58 12.78 -9.59 45.55
N ILE A 59 14.08 -9.84 45.30
CA ILE A 59 14.96 -10.57 46.22
C ILE A 59 15.17 -9.77 47.51
N ALA A 60 15.50 -8.48 47.41
CA ALA A 60 15.75 -7.64 48.58
C ALA A 60 14.48 -7.49 49.45
N LEU A 61 13.30 -7.33 48.85
CA LEU A 61 12.05 -7.14 49.60
C LEU A 61 11.47 -8.45 50.15
N ALA A 62 11.64 -9.58 49.46
CA ALA A 62 11.22 -10.89 49.96
C ALA A 62 12.02 -11.32 51.21
N VAL A 63 13.32 -10.97 51.27
CA VAL A 63 14.18 -11.22 52.43
C VAL A 63 13.79 -10.36 53.63
N VAL A 64 13.34 -9.11 53.41
CA VAL A 64 13.13 -8.14 54.51
C VAL A 64 11.71 -8.18 55.08
N LEU A 65 10.67 -8.44 54.28
CA LEU A 65 9.30 -8.05 54.69
C LEU A 65 8.22 -9.14 54.64
N GLY A 66 8.48 -10.33 54.07
CA GLY A 66 7.57 -11.49 54.16
C GLY A 66 6.05 -11.19 53.97
N SER A 67 5.69 -10.29 53.04
CA SER A 67 4.34 -9.68 52.99
C SER A 67 3.61 -9.85 51.65
N PRO A 68 2.26 -9.93 51.64
CA PRO A 68 1.46 -10.13 50.41
C PRO A 68 1.49 -8.95 49.42
N VAL A 69 1.88 -7.75 49.85
CA VAL A 69 1.97 -6.56 48.97
C VAL A 69 3.02 -6.76 47.86
N PHE A 70 4.00 -7.64 48.07
CA PHE A 70 4.99 -7.99 47.04
C PHE A 70 4.43 -8.84 45.91
N ALA A 71 3.30 -9.53 46.12
CA ALA A 71 2.59 -10.21 45.04
C ALA A 71 2.04 -9.19 44.03
N ALA A 72 1.57 -8.03 44.47
CA ALA A 72 1.06 -6.98 43.58
C ALA A 72 2.16 -6.34 42.71
N LEU A 73 3.37 -6.13 43.27
CA LEU A 73 4.54 -5.65 42.53
C LEU A 73 5.04 -6.68 41.51
N ALA A 74 5.01 -7.97 41.88
CA ALA A 74 5.32 -9.06 40.95
C ALA A 74 4.30 -9.13 39.80
N ILE A 75 3.00 -9.01 40.10
CA ILE A 75 1.93 -9.00 39.08
C ILE A 75 2.08 -7.79 38.13
N ALA A 76 2.35 -6.60 38.66
CA ALA A 76 2.59 -5.41 37.84
C ALA A 76 3.83 -5.59 36.93
N SER A 77 4.92 -6.14 37.46
CA SER A 77 6.12 -6.46 36.68
C SER A 77 5.81 -7.44 35.53
N VAL A 78 5.06 -8.51 35.80
CA VAL A 78 4.66 -9.49 34.78
C VAL A 78 3.77 -8.86 33.71
N LEU A 79 2.85 -7.95 34.09
CA LEU A 79 2.03 -7.22 33.13
C LEU A 79 2.86 -6.27 32.25
N PHE A 80 3.77 -5.49 32.83
CA PHE A 80 4.65 -4.62 32.06
C PHE A 80 5.59 -5.41 31.15
N ALA A 81 6.15 -6.52 31.62
CA ALA A 81 6.95 -7.44 30.80
C ALA A 81 6.11 -8.04 29.66
N GLY A 82 4.86 -8.44 29.93
CA GLY A 82 3.93 -8.95 28.93
C GLY A 82 3.61 -7.91 27.84
N ILE A 83 3.32 -6.66 28.24
CA ILE A 83 3.12 -5.54 27.31
C ILE A 83 4.39 -5.26 26.51
N ALA A 84 5.55 -5.23 27.15
CA ALA A 84 6.82 -5.00 26.48
C ALA A 84 7.17 -6.11 25.48
N ILE A 85 6.91 -7.38 25.82
CA ILE A 85 7.06 -8.53 24.91
C ILE A 85 6.08 -8.41 23.75
N LEU A 86 4.81 -8.06 23.99
CA LEU A 86 3.82 -7.85 22.95
C LEU A 86 4.23 -6.72 21.99
N VAL A 87 4.64 -5.59 22.54
CA VAL A 87 5.13 -4.43 21.79
C VAL A 87 6.39 -4.80 21.01
N HIS A 88 7.37 -5.45 21.64
CA HIS A 88 8.58 -5.92 20.97
C HIS A 88 8.25 -6.90 19.83
N LYS A 89 7.39 -7.89 20.08
CA LYS A 89 6.94 -8.86 19.08
C LYS A 89 6.22 -8.18 17.93
N GLN A 90 5.39 -7.18 18.21
CA GLN A 90 4.66 -6.43 17.18
C GLN A 90 5.61 -5.56 16.34
N LEU A 91 6.62 -4.95 16.97
CA LEU A 91 7.62 -4.10 16.31
C LEU A 91 8.72 -4.89 15.58
N THR A 92 8.94 -6.15 15.95
CA THR A 92 9.92 -7.05 15.31
C THR A 92 9.26 -8.05 14.37
N ARG A 93 7.93 -8.03 14.24
CA ARG A 93 7.21 -8.94 13.35
C ARG A 93 7.68 -8.69 11.93
N ASN A 94 8.26 -9.73 11.35
CA ASN A 94 8.62 -9.77 9.94
C ASN A 94 7.37 -9.62 9.07
N ALA A 95 7.54 -9.04 7.89
CA ALA A 95 6.52 -9.01 6.87
C ALA A 95 6.25 -10.45 6.41
N ASP A 96 5.04 -10.94 6.67
CA ASP A 96 4.58 -12.31 6.42
C ASP A 96 3.55 -12.39 5.29
N GLY A 97 3.23 -11.26 4.65
CA GLY A 97 2.24 -11.18 3.58
C GLY A 97 0.80 -11.48 4.00
N ASN A 98 0.49 -11.71 5.27
CA ASN A 98 -0.85 -12.11 5.70
C ASN A 98 -1.84 -10.92 5.69
N TRP A 99 -2.26 -10.52 4.49
CA TRP A 99 -3.13 -9.37 4.26
C TRP A 99 -4.58 -9.65 4.64
N THR A 100 -5.03 -10.92 4.56
CA THR A 100 -6.37 -11.33 5.02
C THR A 100 -6.51 -11.14 6.52
N GLN A 101 -5.49 -11.54 7.30
CA GLN A 101 -5.46 -11.24 8.74
C GLN A 101 -5.46 -9.74 9.01
N ALA A 102 -4.67 -8.95 8.29
CA ALA A 102 -4.65 -7.50 8.46
C ALA A 102 -6.00 -6.86 8.10
N LEU A 103 -6.67 -7.38 7.08
CA LEU A 103 -7.99 -6.94 6.65
C LEU A 103 -9.04 -7.27 7.70
N ASP A 104 -9.08 -8.51 8.18
CA ASP A 104 -9.99 -8.98 9.22
C ASP A 104 -9.77 -8.25 10.54
N GLN A 105 -8.54 -7.87 10.87
CA GLN A 105 -8.24 -7.09 12.08
C GLN A 105 -8.80 -5.68 11.98
N ASN A 106 -8.59 -5.00 10.85
CA ASN A 106 -8.83 -3.55 10.73
C ASN A 106 -10.17 -3.18 10.08
N PHE A 107 -10.81 -4.09 9.34
CA PHE A 107 -12.01 -3.83 8.56
C PHE A 107 -13.13 -4.84 8.84
N ARG A 108 -14.36 -4.43 8.52
CA ARG A 108 -15.55 -5.29 8.46
C ARG A 108 -15.93 -5.46 7.01
N ASN A 109 -16.16 -6.70 6.57
CA ASN A 109 -16.74 -6.95 5.26
C ASN A 109 -18.14 -6.30 5.18
N LEU A 110 -18.42 -5.60 4.10
CA LEU A 110 -19.75 -5.07 3.79
C LEU A 110 -20.50 -6.10 2.95
N PRO A 111 -21.62 -6.65 3.46
CA PRO A 111 -22.43 -7.58 2.68
C PRO A 111 -22.86 -6.96 1.34
N THR A 112 -23.00 -7.79 0.31
CA THR A 112 -23.31 -7.36 -1.07
C THR A 112 -24.51 -6.41 -1.13
N GLN A 113 -25.59 -6.73 -0.42
CA GLN A 113 -26.80 -5.88 -0.36
C GLN A 113 -26.50 -4.48 0.19
N THR A 114 -25.69 -4.40 1.24
CA THR A 114 -25.25 -3.12 1.82
C THR A 114 -24.33 -2.39 0.86
N ALA A 115 -23.42 -3.09 0.19
CA ALA A 115 -22.53 -2.49 -0.81
C ALA A 115 -23.33 -1.91 -1.99
N GLU A 116 -24.26 -2.66 -2.57
CA GLU A 116 -25.12 -2.22 -3.68
C GLU A 116 -26.02 -1.03 -3.30
N ALA A 117 -26.44 -0.94 -2.04
CA ALA A 117 -27.20 0.19 -1.51
C ALA A 117 -26.34 1.46 -1.32
N ASN A 118 -25.02 1.32 -1.15
CA ASN A 118 -24.12 2.43 -0.87
C ASN A 118 -23.26 2.85 -2.07
N PHE A 119 -23.12 1.99 -3.08
CA PHE A 119 -22.21 2.19 -4.20
C PHE A 119 -22.86 1.91 -5.55
N ILE A 120 -22.37 2.58 -6.58
CA ILE A 120 -22.65 2.32 -7.99
C ILE A 120 -21.37 1.75 -8.56
N THR A 121 -21.37 0.46 -8.89
CA THR A 121 -20.22 -0.20 -9.54
C THR A 121 -20.31 -0.06 -11.05
N THR A 122 -19.15 0.04 -11.70
CA THR A 122 -19.07 0.05 -13.17
C THR A 122 -19.51 -1.31 -13.72
N PRO A 123 -20.34 -1.35 -14.78
CA PRO A 123 -20.78 -2.61 -15.38
C PRO A 123 -19.60 -3.51 -15.78
N GLY A 124 -19.68 -4.78 -15.41
CA GLY A 124 -18.62 -5.76 -15.67
C GLY A 124 -17.52 -5.81 -14.61
N THR A 125 -17.47 -4.85 -13.68
CA THR A 125 -16.54 -4.88 -12.56
C THR A 125 -17.16 -5.54 -11.33
N ARG A 126 -16.39 -6.38 -10.65
CA ARG A 126 -16.75 -7.01 -9.37
C ARG A 126 -15.82 -6.51 -8.27
N LEU A 127 -16.41 -5.96 -7.20
CA LEU A 127 -15.69 -5.39 -6.06
C LEU A 127 -16.21 -5.99 -4.76
N SER A 128 -15.29 -6.39 -3.88
CA SER A 128 -15.59 -6.62 -2.47
C SER A 128 -15.33 -5.37 -1.66
N PHE A 129 -16.30 -4.97 -0.83
CA PHE A 129 -16.22 -3.75 -0.04
C PHE A 129 -16.01 -4.03 1.44
N TYR A 130 -15.20 -3.19 2.06
CA TYR A 130 -14.81 -3.29 3.46
C TYR A 130 -14.92 -1.93 4.12
N GLN A 131 -15.36 -1.89 5.37
CA GLN A 131 -15.46 -0.68 6.17
C GLN A 131 -14.44 -0.71 7.31
N ASN A 132 -13.65 0.34 7.46
CA ASN A 132 -12.68 0.40 8.55
C ASN A 132 -13.38 0.41 9.91
N LYS A 133 -12.87 -0.37 10.87
CA LYS A 133 -13.47 -0.52 12.21
C LYS A 133 -13.28 0.71 13.11
N LYS A 134 -12.25 1.51 12.85
CA LYS A 134 -11.86 2.68 13.66
C LYS A 134 -12.47 3.97 13.13
N ASN A 135 -12.51 4.14 11.81
CA ASN A 135 -13.29 5.18 11.15
C ASN A 135 -14.23 4.57 10.09
N PRO A 136 -15.53 4.40 10.39
CA PRO A 136 -16.52 3.86 9.46
C PRO A 136 -16.74 4.68 8.17
N GLY A 137 -16.28 5.92 8.12
CA GLY A 137 -16.27 6.78 6.94
C GLY A 137 -15.21 6.39 5.91
N VAL A 138 -14.18 5.64 6.31
CA VAL A 138 -13.15 5.10 5.42
C VAL A 138 -13.53 3.69 4.97
N LYS A 139 -13.61 3.50 3.66
CA LYS A 139 -14.03 2.25 3.02
C LYS A 139 -13.00 1.82 1.97
N LEU A 140 -12.85 0.52 1.80
CA LEU A 140 -11.95 -0.11 0.83
C LEU A 140 -12.76 -0.99 -0.11
N GLY A 141 -12.66 -0.75 -1.42
CA GLY A 141 -13.13 -1.66 -2.47
C GLY A 141 -11.95 -2.40 -3.09
N ILE A 142 -11.98 -3.73 -3.09
CA ILE A 142 -10.96 -4.59 -3.70
C ILE A 142 -11.56 -5.21 -4.96
N GLN A 143 -10.91 -4.98 -6.11
CA GLN A 143 -11.31 -5.59 -7.38
C GLN A 143 -11.11 -7.10 -7.32
N GLU A 144 -12.13 -7.85 -7.75
CA GLU A 144 -12.14 -9.32 -7.78
C GLU A 144 -12.16 -9.87 -9.20
N ASP A 145 -12.55 -9.08 -10.20
CA ASP A 145 -12.58 -9.54 -11.58
C ASP A 145 -11.28 -9.25 -12.32
N ILE A 146 -10.89 -10.22 -13.15
CA ILE A 146 -9.75 -10.14 -14.06
C ILE A 146 -10.11 -9.57 -15.44
N THR A 147 -11.41 -9.32 -15.67
CA THR A 147 -11.93 -8.88 -16.97
C THR A 147 -11.75 -7.39 -17.22
N THR A 148 -11.62 -6.61 -16.15
CA THR A 148 -11.37 -5.18 -16.22
C THR A 148 -9.89 -4.91 -15.93
N GLY A 149 -9.18 -4.40 -16.93
CA GLY A 149 -7.78 -3.99 -16.77
C GLY A 149 -7.66 -2.72 -15.95
N PHE A 150 -6.46 -2.15 -15.89
CA PHE A 150 -6.30 -0.82 -15.31
C PHE A 150 -7.12 0.22 -16.07
N SER A 151 -7.81 1.09 -15.34
CA SER A 151 -8.60 2.19 -15.91
C SER A 151 -8.40 3.47 -15.11
N ILE A 152 -8.44 4.62 -15.79
CA ILE A 152 -8.41 5.90 -15.11
C ILE A 152 -9.75 6.19 -14.40
N LYS A 153 -10.85 5.56 -14.88
CA LYS A 153 -12.18 5.70 -14.29
C LYS A 153 -12.27 4.97 -12.97
N PHE A 154 -13.08 5.50 -12.07
CA PHE A 154 -13.44 4.80 -10.84
C PHE A 154 -14.31 3.57 -11.16
N SER A 155 -13.92 2.44 -10.59
CA SER A 155 -14.67 1.18 -10.67
C SER A 155 -15.95 1.21 -9.81
N ALA A 156 -16.02 2.12 -8.84
CA ALA A 156 -17.23 2.38 -8.06
C ALA A 156 -17.31 3.84 -7.60
N LEU A 157 -18.54 4.31 -7.42
CA LEU A 157 -18.86 5.62 -6.87
C LEU A 157 -19.78 5.48 -5.65
N PRO A 158 -19.61 6.27 -4.58
CA PRO A 158 -20.60 6.39 -3.52
C PRO A 158 -21.93 6.89 -4.06
N ARG A 159 -23.03 6.21 -3.72
CA ARG A 159 -24.38 6.70 -3.96
C ARG A 159 -24.63 7.95 -3.11
N SER A 160 -25.22 8.98 -3.71
CA SER A 160 -25.79 10.10 -2.97
C SER A 160 -27.15 9.68 -2.41
N ASN A 161 -27.42 9.99 -1.14
CA ASN A 161 -28.73 9.77 -0.52
C ASN A 161 -29.79 10.78 -0.98
N THR A 162 -29.41 11.79 -1.76
CA THR A 162 -30.33 12.75 -2.37
C THR A 162 -30.58 12.39 -3.82
N VAL A 163 -31.85 12.45 -4.26
CA VAL A 163 -32.33 12.16 -5.63
C VAL A 163 -31.71 13.10 -6.70
N ARG A 164 -30.88 14.07 -6.31
CA ARG A 164 -30.04 14.85 -7.21
C ARG A 164 -28.75 14.09 -7.46
N MET A 165 -28.46 13.86 -8.75
CA MET A 165 -27.20 13.30 -9.27
C MET A 165 -26.01 13.72 -8.41
N VAL A 166 -25.17 12.74 -8.07
CA VAL A 166 -23.85 12.82 -7.42
C VAL A 166 -23.29 14.26 -7.45
N THR A 167 -23.33 14.94 -6.31
CA THR A 167 -22.72 16.26 -6.16
C THR A 167 -21.21 16.12 -6.01
N SER A 168 -20.46 16.59 -7.00
CA SER A 168 -19.05 17.01 -6.93
C SER A 168 -18.15 16.14 -6.05
N GLN A 169 -18.07 14.84 -6.34
CA GLN A 169 -17.10 14.00 -5.65
C GLN A 169 -15.73 14.24 -6.28
N SER A 170 -14.86 14.90 -5.52
CA SER A 170 -13.45 15.01 -5.87
C SER A 170 -12.80 13.66 -5.68
N GLY A 171 -11.94 13.29 -6.63
CA GLY A 171 -11.25 12.02 -6.57
C GLY A 171 -9.92 12.05 -7.30
N MET A 172 -9.05 11.12 -6.91
CA MET A 172 -7.70 10.98 -7.43
C MET A 172 -7.44 9.55 -7.87
N THR A 173 -6.76 9.36 -8.99
CA THR A 173 -6.24 8.05 -9.39
C THR A 173 -4.73 8.10 -9.49
N PHE A 174 -4.05 7.01 -9.15
CA PHE A 174 -2.60 6.95 -9.11
C PHE A 174 -2.03 6.09 -10.23
N ASN A 175 -1.11 6.66 -11.00
CA ASN A 175 -0.25 5.93 -11.91
C ASN A 175 1.05 5.51 -11.19
N ALA A 176 1.39 4.23 -11.29
CA ALA A 176 2.60 3.69 -10.72
C ALA A 176 3.81 3.89 -11.68
N LEU A 177 4.87 4.50 -11.16
CA LEU A 177 6.13 4.73 -11.87
C LEU A 177 7.15 3.63 -11.60
N PRO A 178 7.62 2.90 -12.62
CA PRO A 178 8.61 1.84 -12.43
C PRO A 178 9.94 2.45 -11.94
N PRO A 179 10.57 1.86 -10.91
CA PRO A 179 11.86 2.33 -10.41
C PRO A 179 12.98 2.30 -11.45
N SER A 180 13.71 3.41 -11.54
CA SER A 180 14.96 3.53 -12.29
C SER A 180 15.88 4.60 -11.64
N SER A 181 17.13 4.71 -12.10
CA SER A 181 18.07 5.76 -11.67
C SER A 181 17.55 7.17 -11.94
N GLU A 182 16.75 7.34 -12.99
CA GLU A 182 16.06 8.57 -13.34
C GLU A 182 14.56 8.28 -13.48
N THR A 183 13.90 7.99 -12.34
CA THR A 183 12.47 7.64 -12.38
C THR A 183 11.67 8.83 -12.87
N VAL A 184 11.14 8.76 -14.09
CA VAL A 184 10.34 9.79 -14.73
C VAL A 184 9.02 9.21 -15.23
N ILE A 185 8.02 10.07 -15.40
CA ILE A 185 6.71 9.71 -15.92
C ILE A 185 6.89 9.19 -17.35
N THR A 186 6.53 7.93 -17.55
CA THR A 186 6.57 7.23 -18.84
C THR A 186 5.30 6.39 -19.01
N ALA A 187 4.95 6.11 -20.26
CA ALA A 187 3.82 5.25 -20.62
C ALA A 187 4.31 3.85 -21.04
N ASN A 188 5.10 3.19 -20.18
CA ASN A 188 5.74 1.91 -20.49
C ASN A 188 5.11 0.70 -19.77
N SER A 189 4.46 0.90 -18.62
CA SER A 189 3.67 -0.13 -17.93
C SER A 189 2.31 -0.34 -18.60
N ASN A 190 1.68 -1.48 -18.34
CA ASN A 190 0.30 -1.76 -18.77
C ASN A 190 -0.69 -0.70 -18.25
N GLN A 191 -0.57 -0.32 -16.97
CA GLN A 191 -1.37 0.73 -16.34
C GLN A 191 -1.16 2.07 -17.03
N SER A 192 0.10 2.51 -17.14
CA SER A 192 0.41 3.84 -17.68
C SER A 192 -0.02 3.99 -19.13
N ARG A 193 0.10 2.93 -19.95
CA ARG A 193 -0.44 2.92 -21.32
C ARG A 193 -1.96 3.00 -21.37
N ALA A 194 -2.65 2.29 -20.48
CA ALA A 194 -4.11 2.36 -20.39
C ALA A 194 -4.58 3.78 -20.03
N PHE A 195 -3.96 4.37 -19.01
CA PHE A 195 -4.26 5.73 -18.55
C PHE A 195 -3.93 6.76 -19.64
N PHE A 196 -2.75 6.68 -20.24
CA PHE A 196 -2.33 7.61 -21.28
C PHE A 196 -3.21 7.54 -22.52
N LYS A 197 -3.58 6.34 -22.97
CA LYS A 197 -4.51 6.15 -24.10
C LYS A 197 -5.85 6.82 -23.83
N GLU A 198 -6.39 6.64 -22.62
CA GLU A 198 -7.67 7.22 -22.24
C GLU A 198 -7.59 8.75 -22.14
N LEU A 199 -6.57 9.30 -21.47
CA LEU A 199 -6.34 10.75 -21.41
C LEU A 199 -6.15 11.37 -22.79
N ASN A 200 -5.44 10.68 -23.70
CA ASN A 200 -5.27 11.13 -25.07
C ASN A 200 -6.61 11.21 -25.82
N SER A 201 -7.49 10.21 -25.66
CA SER A 201 -8.82 10.23 -26.26
C SER A 201 -9.72 11.35 -25.72
N LEU A 202 -9.43 11.85 -24.52
CA LEU A 202 -10.14 12.94 -23.86
C LEU A 202 -9.51 14.32 -24.10
N GLY A 203 -8.41 14.40 -24.86
CA GLY A 203 -7.68 15.64 -25.09
C GLY A 203 -6.89 16.16 -23.89
N GLN A 204 -6.59 15.30 -22.91
CA GLN A 204 -5.92 15.64 -21.64
C GLN A 204 -4.46 15.16 -21.57
N HIS A 205 -3.85 14.81 -22.71
CA HIS A 205 -2.49 14.25 -22.76
C HIS A 205 -1.41 15.23 -22.23
N SER A 206 -1.65 16.55 -22.29
CA SER A 206 -0.74 17.56 -21.75
C SER A 206 -0.55 17.42 -20.24
N ASN A 207 -1.57 16.95 -19.52
CA ASN A 207 -1.53 16.80 -18.07
C ASN A 207 -0.75 15.56 -17.63
N TRP A 208 -0.49 14.60 -18.53
CA TRP A 208 0.23 13.37 -18.20
C TRP A 208 1.60 13.61 -17.57
N ASN A 209 2.37 14.57 -18.11
CA ASN A 209 3.72 14.86 -17.63
C ASN A 209 3.78 16.09 -16.71
N ALA A 210 2.64 16.73 -16.42
CA ALA A 210 2.63 18.01 -15.70
C ALA A 210 3.23 17.89 -14.30
N ALA A 211 2.98 16.77 -13.60
CA ALA A 211 3.55 16.49 -12.28
C ALA A 211 5.07 16.18 -12.29
N GLN A 212 5.72 16.08 -13.46
CA GLN A 212 7.17 15.89 -13.56
C GLN A 212 7.96 17.15 -13.16
N TYR A 213 7.32 18.31 -13.29
CA TYR A 213 7.89 19.62 -13.05
C TYR A 213 7.53 20.08 -11.63
N GLN A 214 8.51 20.59 -10.88
CA GLN A 214 8.24 21.19 -9.57
C GLN A 214 8.18 22.71 -9.69
N GLY A 215 7.09 23.31 -9.20
CA GLY A 215 6.85 24.76 -9.29
C GLY A 215 6.75 25.24 -10.75
N GLU A 216 7.21 26.45 -11.01
CA GLU A 216 7.23 27.05 -12.36
C GLU A 216 8.50 26.70 -13.15
N THR A 217 9.24 25.66 -12.73
CA THR A 217 10.50 25.28 -13.39
C THR A 217 10.26 24.42 -14.62
N SER A 218 11.07 24.60 -15.66
CA SER A 218 11.08 23.73 -16.86
C SER A 218 11.94 22.47 -16.67
N ILE A 219 12.48 22.25 -15.47
CA ILE A 219 13.40 21.16 -15.16
C ILE A 219 12.59 19.93 -14.72
N LYS A 220 12.80 18.81 -15.40
CA LYS A 220 12.25 17.53 -14.99
C LYS A 220 13.08 16.99 -13.83
N LEU A 221 12.45 16.82 -12.66
CA LEU A 221 13.10 16.20 -11.51
C LEU A 221 12.69 14.73 -11.39
N PRO A 222 13.63 13.79 -11.27
CA PRO A 222 13.31 12.39 -11.00
C PRO A 222 12.45 12.24 -9.74
N PHE A 223 11.60 11.21 -9.72
CA PHE A 223 10.86 10.84 -8.53
C PHE A 223 11.79 10.13 -7.55
N ALA A 224 11.87 10.68 -6.35
CA ALA A 224 12.46 10.00 -5.22
C ALA A 224 11.60 8.78 -4.84
N PRO A 225 12.18 7.79 -4.17
CA PRO A 225 11.43 6.64 -3.70
C PRO A 225 10.24 7.00 -2.82
N THR A 226 9.11 6.32 -3.02
CA THR A 226 7.82 6.58 -2.35
C THR A 226 7.25 7.98 -2.60
N GLU A 227 7.93 8.81 -3.40
CA GLU A 227 7.46 10.15 -3.70
C GLU A 227 6.17 10.08 -4.52
N VAL A 228 5.29 11.01 -4.18
CA VAL A 228 4.01 11.21 -4.83
C VAL A 228 3.94 12.64 -5.30
N ARG A 229 3.49 12.84 -6.55
CA ARG A 229 3.16 14.16 -7.11
C ARG A 229 1.84 14.05 -7.85
N SER A 230 1.01 15.09 -7.77
CA SER A 230 -0.30 15.10 -8.42
C SER A 230 -0.46 16.29 -9.38
N THR A 231 -1.38 16.16 -10.33
CA THR A 231 -1.79 17.22 -11.25
C THR A 231 -3.29 17.19 -11.48
N THR A 232 -3.87 18.36 -11.76
CA THR A 232 -5.31 18.51 -12.01
C THR A 232 -5.65 18.07 -13.44
N LEU A 233 -6.80 17.43 -13.59
CA LEU A 233 -7.39 17.05 -14.86
C LEU A 233 -8.64 17.90 -15.13
N SER A 234 -8.79 18.37 -16.37
CA SER A 234 -9.95 19.17 -16.81
C SER A 234 -10.96 18.32 -17.59
N ILE A 235 -11.08 17.02 -17.27
CA ILE A 235 -12.05 16.12 -17.94
C ILE A 235 -13.49 16.57 -17.66
N LYS A 236 -13.76 16.99 -16.41
CA LYS A 236 -15.09 17.44 -15.99
C LYS A 236 -15.53 18.74 -16.67
N ASP A 237 -14.59 19.52 -17.23
CA ASP A 237 -14.88 20.75 -17.97
C ASP A 237 -15.33 20.48 -19.42
N ASN A 238 -15.10 19.28 -19.94
CA ASN A 238 -15.42 18.95 -21.33
C ASN A 238 -16.94 18.91 -21.57
N PRO A 239 -17.53 19.82 -22.38
CA PRO A 239 -18.99 19.89 -22.56
C PRO A 239 -19.57 18.68 -23.30
N ASN A 240 -18.74 17.90 -24.00
CA ASN A 240 -19.17 16.76 -24.82
C ASN A 240 -19.35 15.47 -24.00
N ILE A 241 -18.98 15.46 -22.73
CA ILE A 241 -19.11 14.28 -21.85
C ILE A 241 -20.37 14.44 -20.99
N PRO A 242 -21.32 13.48 -20.99
CA PRO A 242 -22.48 13.52 -20.10
C PRO A 242 -22.06 13.61 -18.62
N LEU A 243 -22.83 14.33 -17.81
CA LEU A 243 -22.53 14.51 -16.38
C LEU A 243 -22.35 13.17 -15.64
N SER A 244 -23.20 12.19 -15.93
CA SER A 244 -23.13 10.83 -15.35
C SER A 244 -21.82 10.09 -15.68
N GLU A 245 -21.17 10.45 -16.78
CA GLU A 245 -19.89 9.87 -17.18
C GLU A 245 -18.71 10.68 -16.60
N LYS A 246 -18.85 12.00 -16.47
CA LYS A 246 -17.85 12.88 -15.83
C LYS A 246 -17.54 12.48 -14.39
N GLU A 247 -18.55 12.09 -13.62
CA GLU A 247 -18.37 11.68 -12.22
C GLU A 247 -17.52 10.41 -12.05
N LYS A 248 -17.37 9.61 -13.11
CA LYS A 248 -16.48 8.44 -13.09
C LYS A 248 -15.01 8.81 -13.22
N TYR A 249 -14.71 10.04 -13.66
CA TYR A 249 -13.34 10.49 -13.86
C TYR A 249 -12.79 11.20 -12.63
N PRO A 250 -11.50 10.99 -12.31
CA PRO A 250 -10.83 11.72 -11.25
C PRO A 250 -10.61 13.18 -11.65
N GLU A 251 -10.56 14.05 -10.63
CA GLU A 251 -10.12 15.45 -10.77
C GLU A 251 -8.60 15.56 -10.75
N PHE A 252 -7.92 14.57 -10.18
CA PHE A 252 -6.47 14.56 -10.07
C PHE A 252 -5.86 13.25 -10.57
N LEU A 253 -4.75 13.38 -11.29
CA LEU A 253 -3.84 12.28 -11.59
C LEU A 253 -2.64 12.37 -10.67
N GLY A 254 -2.48 11.37 -9.81
CA GLY A 254 -1.28 11.17 -9.01
C GLY A 254 -0.28 10.27 -9.72
N HIS A 255 1.01 10.50 -9.47
CA HIS A 255 2.11 9.64 -9.88
C HIS A 255 2.88 9.23 -8.64
N VAL A 256 3.14 7.93 -8.49
CA VAL A 256 3.81 7.37 -7.32
C VAL A 256 4.93 6.43 -7.73
N ARG A 257 6.09 6.56 -7.08
CA ARG A 257 7.19 5.59 -7.19
C ARG A 257 7.07 4.50 -6.12
N GLY A 258 6.41 3.41 -6.47
CA GLY A 258 6.31 2.20 -5.63
C GLY A 258 7.57 1.34 -5.64
N PRO A 259 7.65 0.27 -4.83
CA PRO A 259 8.76 -0.67 -4.83
C PRO A 259 8.80 -1.55 -6.08
N LYS A 260 9.99 -2.01 -6.42
CA LYS A 260 10.20 -3.19 -7.28
C LYS A 260 11.25 -4.11 -6.66
N LEU A 261 11.11 -5.42 -6.83
CA LEU A 261 11.98 -6.41 -6.17
C LEU A 261 13.48 -6.19 -6.43
N GLU A 262 13.86 -5.74 -7.62
CA GLU A 262 15.26 -5.52 -8.00
C GLU A 262 15.92 -4.32 -7.29
N GLU A 263 15.14 -3.50 -6.57
CA GLU A 263 15.68 -2.44 -5.72
C GLU A 263 16.23 -2.96 -4.39
N PHE A 264 15.98 -4.23 -4.05
CA PHE A 264 16.34 -4.80 -2.76
C PHE A 264 17.40 -5.89 -2.93
N SER A 265 18.30 -5.98 -1.97
CA SER A 265 19.35 -6.99 -1.90
C SER A 265 19.47 -7.48 -0.46
N GLY A 266 19.99 -8.71 -0.29
CA GLY A 266 20.09 -9.37 1.01
C GLY A 266 19.34 -10.69 1.03
N SER A 267 19.01 -11.16 2.22
CA SER A 267 18.18 -12.35 2.42
C SER A 267 16.73 -12.11 1.99
N ASP A 268 16.01 -13.19 1.64
CA ASP A 268 14.58 -13.12 1.27
C ASP A 268 13.76 -12.34 2.30
N GLN A 269 14.03 -12.54 3.60
CA GLN A 269 13.34 -11.85 4.67
C GLN A 269 13.61 -10.33 4.69
N GLU A 270 14.84 -9.91 4.40
CA GLU A 270 15.21 -8.49 4.28
C GLU A 270 14.56 -7.86 3.07
N ILE A 271 14.53 -8.57 1.94
CA ILE A 271 13.85 -8.14 0.71
C ILE A 271 12.35 -7.97 0.96
N MET A 272 11.68 -8.97 1.55
CA MET A 272 10.26 -8.92 1.89
C MET A 272 9.94 -7.74 2.83
N ASN A 273 10.76 -7.54 3.87
CA ASN A 273 10.60 -6.42 4.79
C ASN A 273 10.82 -5.06 4.09
N GLY A 274 11.82 -4.96 3.22
CA GLY A 274 12.11 -3.75 2.44
C GLY A 274 10.98 -3.41 1.48
N TYR A 275 10.52 -4.41 0.73
CA TYR A 275 9.41 -4.29 -0.23
C TYR A 275 8.12 -3.86 0.47
N TYR A 276 7.75 -4.55 1.55
CA TYR A 276 6.59 -4.23 2.37
C TYR A 276 6.60 -2.78 2.87
N ASN A 277 7.69 -2.36 3.52
CA ASN A 277 7.78 -1.02 4.08
C ASN A 277 7.72 0.06 2.98
N ARG A 278 8.38 -0.18 1.85
CA ARG A 278 8.36 0.74 0.71
C ARG A 278 6.95 0.86 0.11
N ALA A 279 6.23 -0.26 -0.05
CA ALA A 279 4.83 -0.26 -0.47
C ALA A 279 3.95 0.51 0.52
N LEU A 280 4.13 0.27 1.82
CA LEU A 280 3.36 0.92 2.88
C LEU A 280 3.50 2.44 2.81
N PHE A 281 4.73 2.95 2.76
CA PHE A 281 4.97 4.39 2.67
C PHE A 281 4.46 4.99 1.37
N ALA A 282 4.63 4.29 0.23
CA ALA A 282 4.10 4.76 -1.04
C ALA A 282 2.57 4.89 -1.01
N TYR A 283 1.86 3.91 -0.46
CA TYR A 283 0.40 3.98 -0.30
C TYR A 283 -0.03 5.06 0.69
N GLU A 284 0.64 5.20 1.83
CA GLU A 284 0.36 6.29 2.76
C GLU A 284 0.56 7.66 2.12
N ASN A 285 1.62 7.85 1.33
CA ASN A 285 1.87 9.10 0.62
C ASN A 285 0.79 9.37 -0.44
N CYS A 286 0.30 8.33 -1.14
CA CYS A 286 -0.83 8.48 -2.07
C CYS A 286 -2.09 8.95 -1.34
N LEU A 287 -2.42 8.30 -0.23
CA LEU A 287 -3.60 8.63 0.55
C LEU A 287 -3.50 10.02 1.19
N ASN A 288 -2.34 10.40 1.71
CA ASN A 288 -2.09 11.74 2.25
C ASN A 288 -2.24 12.81 1.16
N GLU A 289 -1.66 12.60 -0.03
CA GLU A 289 -1.80 13.53 -1.15
C GLU A 289 -3.27 13.73 -1.53
N ALA A 290 -4.04 12.65 -1.60
CA ALA A 290 -5.48 12.73 -1.91
C ALA A 290 -6.28 13.43 -0.80
N VAL A 291 -6.01 13.12 0.47
CA VAL A 291 -6.66 13.78 1.63
C VAL A 291 -6.35 15.28 1.65
N ASN A 292 -5.10 15.67 1.36
CA ASN A 292 -4.69 17.07 1.28
C ASN A 292 -5.34 17.85 0.12
N LYS A 293 -5.89 17.12 -0.87
CA LYS A 293 -6.64 17.67 -2.01
C LYS A 293 -8.15 17.51 -1.82
N ASP A 294 -8.61 17.21 -0.60
CA ASP A 294 -10.03 17.01 -0.25
C ASP A 294 -10.73 15.94 -1.10
N CYS A 295 -9.98 14.94 -1.58
CA CYS A 295 -10.54 13.85 -2.36
C CYS A 295 -11.36 12.91 -1.48
N SER A 296 -12.53 12.53 -1.99
CA SER A 296 -13.46 11.58 -1.37
C SER A 296 -13.34 10.16 -1.94
N ILE A 297 -12.71 10.03 -3.12
CA ILE A 297 -12.46 8.76 -3.81
C ILE A 297 -11.00 8.70 -4.22
N VAL A 298 -10.34 7.58 -3.97
CA VAL A 298 -8.97 7.33 -4.38
C VAL A 298 -8.89 5.98 -5.05
N SER A 299 -8.27 5.94 -6.22
CA SER A 299 -7.98 4.69 -6.91
C SER A 299 -6.48 4.45 -6.97
N VAL A 300 -6.03 3.31 -6.46
CA VAL A 300 -4.61 2.93 -6.41
C VAL A 300 -4.38 1.60 -7.12
N PRO A 301 -3.24 1.42 -7.81
CA PRO A 301 -2.86 0.13 -8.36
C PRO A 301 -2.28 -0.77 -7.28
N LEU A 302 -2.39 -2.08 -7.47
CA LEU A 302 -1.49 -3.02 -6.80
C LEU A 302 -0.12 -2.94 -7.48
N PHE A 303 0.92 -2.47 -6.77
CA PHE A 303 2.25 -2.27 -7.39
C PHE A 303 2.80 -3.55 -8.02
N SER A 304 2.66 -4.69 -7.34
CA SER A 304 3.05 -6.01 -7.84
C SER A 304 2.45 -6.34 -9.22
N SER A 305 1.21 -5.92 -9.45
CA SER A 305 0.49 -6.17 -10.71
C SER A 305 0.91 -5.20 -11.83
N VAL A 306 1.61 -4.11 -11.50
CA VAL A 306 2.11 -3.13 -12.48
C VAL A 306 3.55 -3.43 -12.91
N TYR A 307 4.46 -3.81 -11.99
CA TYR A 307 5.88 -3.92 -12.31
C TYR A 307 6.42 -5.35 -12.38
N GLU A 308 5.79 -6.30 -11.69
CA GLU A 308 6.24 -7.68 -11.53
C GLU A 308 5.50 -8.62 -12.49
N VAL A 309 4.48 -8.11 -13.18
CA VAL A 309 3.84 -8.73 -14.34
C VAL A 309 4.44 -8.20 -15.63
N ASN A 310 4.49 -9.03 -16.68
CA ASN A 310 5.00 -8.61 -17.99
C ASN A 310 4.19 -7.44 -18.52
N GLY A 311 4.88 -6.32 -18.77
CA GLY A 311 4.25 -5.11 -19.27
C GLY A 311 3.55 -5.26 -20.62
N ARG A 312 3.68 -6.37 -21.37
CA ARG A 312 2.91 -6.62 -22.60
C ARG A 312 1.49 -7.09 -22.35
N ASP A 313 1.22 -7.67 -21.19
CA ASP A 313 -0.09 -8.18 -20.84
C ASP A 313 -0.99 -7.02 -20.39
N VAL A 314 -2.07 -6.77 -21.14
CA VAL A 314 -3.06 -5.72 -20.84
C VAL A 314 -4.10 -6.22 -19.84
N LEU A 315 -4.44 -7.51 -19.95
CA LEU A 315 -5.30 -8.28 -19.07
C LEU A 315 -4.59 -9.58 -18.73
N PRO A 316 -4.88 -10.20 -17.59
CA PRO A 316 -4.41 -11.54 -17.32
C PRO A 316 -4.98 -12.52 -18.34
N LYS A 317 -4.18 -13.52 -18.71
CA LYS A 317 -4.64 -14.65 -19.51
C LYS A 317 -5.16 -15.72 -18.56
N GLY A 318 -6.39 -16.18 -18.78
CA GLY A 318 -7.07 -17.10 -17.86
C GLY A 318 -6.39 -18.46 -17.70
N ASP A 319 -5.51 -18.85 -18.62
CA ASP A 319 -4.71 -20.08 -18.61
C ASP A 319 -3.29 -19.86 -18.06
N GLN A 320 -2.92 -18.64 -17.70
CA GLN A 320 -1.58 -18.29 -17.24
C GLN A 320 -1.56 -18.11 -15.72
N ASN A 321 -0.70 -18.88 -15.04
CA ASN A 321 -0.38 -18.63 -13.65
C ASN A 321 0.61 -17.45 -13.56
N TYR A 322 0.22 -16.39 -12.87
CA TYR A 322 1.10 -15.26 -12.59
C TYR A 322 1.92 -15.57 -11.35
N GLU A 323 3.16 -16.01 -11.53
CA GLU A 323 4.06 -16.34 -10.43
C GLU A 323 4.63 -15.05 -9.81
N TRP A 324 4.33 -14.85 -8.53
CA TRP A 324 4.82 -13.71 -7.77
C TRP A 324 5.97 -14.11 -6.85
N LEU A 325 7.16 -13.65 -7.19
CA LEU A 325 8.35 -13.87 -6.36
C LEU A 325 8.14 -13.30 -4.96
N LEU A 326 8.47 -14.10 -3.94
CA LEU A 326 8.37 -13.75 -2.51
C LEU A 326 6.96 -13.28 -2.08
N SER A 327 5.91 -13.69 -2.79
CA SER A 327 4.52 -13.28 -2.53
C SER A 327 4.37 -11.76 -2.43
N CYS A 328 5.04 -11.03 -3.33
CA CYS A 328 5.04 -9.55 -3.32
C CYS A 328 3.64 -8.94 -3.45
N ASN A 329 2.72 -9.62 -4.13
CA ASN A 329 1.30 -9.29 -4.18
C ASN A 329 0.65 -9.21 -2.80
N ASP A 330 0.93 -10.19 -1.93
CA ASP A 330 0.35 -10.31 -0.61
C ASP A 330 0.96 -9.27 0.33
N LEU A 331 2.27 -9.01 0.18
CA LEU A 331 2.96 -7.90 0.84
C LEU A 331 2.36 -6.55 0.45
N CYS A 332 2.12 -6.31 -0.84
CA CYS A 332 1.50 -5.08 -1.34
C CYS A 332 0.06 -4.90 -0.84
N LYS A 333 -0.76 -5.96 -0.88
CA LYS A 333 -2.13 -5.92 -0.35
C LYS A 333 -2.13 -5.60 1.14
N LYS A 334 -1.26 -6.26 1.91
CA LYS A 334 -1.11 -6.00 3.34
C LYS A 334 -0.72 -4.54 3.60
N ALA A 335 0.29 -4.05 2.86
CA ALA A 335 0.78 -2.68 2.98
C ALA A 335 -0.33 -1.65 2.69
N LEU A 336 -1.16 -1.88 1.68
CA LEU A 336 -2.32 -1.02 1.39
C LEU A 336 -3.34 -1.04 2.54
N VAL A 337 -3.72 -2.22 3.01
CA VAL A 337 -4.70 -2.38 4.11
C VAL A 337 -4.23 -1.64 5.36
N GLU A 338 -2.96 -1.79 5.72
CA GLU A 338 -2.37 -1.08 6.86
C GLU A 338 -2.24 0.43 6.61
N ALA A 339 -1.87 0.87 5.41
CA ALA A 339 -1.82 2.29 5.05
C ALA A 339 -3.20 2.97 5.23
N ILE A 340 -4.26 2.34 4.73
CA ILE A 340 -5.63 2.86 4.85
C ILE A 340 -6.03 2.94 6.33
N ASN A 341 -5.69 1.92 7.11
CA ASN A 341 -5.95 1.92 8.54
C ASN A 341 -5.19 3.04 9.28
N ASN A 342 -3.93 3.30 8.92
CA ASN A 342 -3.14 4.38 9.52
C ASN A 342 -3.76 5.76 9.22
N ILE A 343 -4.24 5.97 7.99
CA ILE A 343 -4.96 7.19 7.60
C ILE A 343 -6.29 7.33 8.34
N ALA A 344 -7.03 6.23 8.49
CA ALA A 344 -8.28 6.19 9.27
C ALA A 344 -8.05 6.53 10.75
N LEU A 345 -6.96 6.01 11.35
CA LEU A 345 -6.58 6.29 12.73
C LEU A 345 -6.15 7.75 12.93
N ALA A 346 -5.46 8.34 11.96
CA ALA A 346 -5.09 9.76 11.99
C ALA A 346 -6.31 10.69 11.90
N ASN A 347 -7.45 10.20 11.36
CA ASN A 347 -8.65 10.98 11.11
C ASN A 347 -9.92 10.27 11.59
N PRO A 348 -10.10 10.01 12.90
CA PRO A 348 -11.07 9.02 13.39
C PRO A 348 -12.55 9.33 13.10
N ASN A 349 -12.92 10.60 12.85
CA ASN A 349 -14.33 10.99 12.66
C ASN A 349 -14.59 12.05 11.57
N SER A 350 -13.54 12.62 10.96
CA SER A 350 -13.66 13.69 9.97
C SER A 350 -13.60 13.19 8.54
N LEU A 351 -12.85 12.11 8.29
CA LEU A 351 -12.55 11.64 6.95
C LEU A 351 -13.63 10.69 6.41
N LYS A 352 -14.13 11.01 5.22
CA LYS A 352 -14.94 10.12 4.38
C LYS A 352 -14.17 9.83 3.11
N LEU A 353 -13.71 8.59 2.95
CA LEU A 353 -12.82 8.20 1.87
C LEU A 353 -13.18 6.82 1.35
N LEU A 354 -13.39 6.69 0.05
CA LEU A 354 -13.47 5.40 -0.65
C LEU A 354 -12.13 5.15 -1.34
N VAL A 355 -11.41 4.11 -0.92
CA VAL A 355 -10.19 3.64 -1.58
C VAL A 355 -10.52 2.44 -2.45
N LEU A 356 -10.14 2.47 -3.72
CA LEU A 356 -10.36 1.42 -4.70
C LEU A 356 -9.00 0.82 -5.10
N LEU A 357 -8.81 -0.46 -4.80
CA LEU A 357 -7.65 -1.22 -5.25
C LEU A 357 -7.92 -1.76 -6.65
N GLN A 358 -7.12 -1.33 -7.63
CA GLN A 358 -7.04 -1.95 -8.95
C GLN A 358 -6.02 -3.09 -8.92
N ASP A 359 -6.50 -4.32 -9.05
CA ASP A 359 -5.67 -5.51 -9.12
C ASP A 359 -6.17 -6.44 -10.24
N PRO A 360 -5.91 -6.10 -11.50
CA PRO A 360 -6.43 -6.87 -12.63
C PRO A 360 -5.76 -8.23 -12.79
N PHE A 361 -4.69 -8.55 -12.05
CA PHE A 361 -3.89 -9.78 -12.22
C PHE A 361 -3.95 -10.71 -11.00
N ALA A 362 -4.80 -10.44 -10.01
CA ALA A 362 -5.01 -11.38 -8.93
C ALA A 362 -5.50 -12.74 -9.47
N PRO A 363 -4.95 -13.87 -9.01
CA PRO A 363 -5.56 -15.15 -9.23
C PRO A 363 -6.93 -15.11 -8.58
N LEU A 364 -7.92 -15.59 -9.33
CA LEU A 364 -9.22 -15.92 -8.76
C LEU A 364 -8.96 -16.94 -7.62
N PRO A 365 -9.53 -16.75 -6.42
CA PRO A 365 -9.48 -17.76 -5.38
C PRO A 365 -10.13 -19.08 -5.79
#